data_AF-A0A2A5YTN7-F1
#
_entry.id   AF-A0A2A5YTN7-F1
#
_cell.length_a   1.000
_cell.length_b   1.000
_cell.length_c   1.000
_cell.angle_alpha   90.00
_cell.angle_beta   90.00
_cell.angle_gamma   90.00
#
_symmetry.space_group_name_H-M   'P 1'
#
loop_
_entity.id
_entity.type
_entity.pdbx_description
1 polymer ?
#
loop_
_entity_poly.entity_id
_entity_poly.type
_entity_poly.pdbx_seq_one_letter_code
_entity_poly.pdbx_strand_id
1 'polypeptide(L)'
;MPRLKMSRLRWAGIGTMALALAACGDQRADDTDFSLTDNGWMAALSNEGAALPPLPEAEPMTVAEGSAPPPPSYAPPVEQLPAAAPIAYAQPQGDDGYAWIDRADMFAETLGEAPPDYGFAYEDGVTPWAWQSSDDYLRYAEPIDGGYRYYYYEPGAASPWLVSDPWYSYGYRDERLVAVYDRGGRALPWREARARDAYAARYYARARDMRRVARARDRERIEARQWAAQRAAIRRDRDRWREARQAQTQWARYRRDRDEAQAQRRWAAERQARERAAVRFASWQREDFRGEAPRFYAEQRQRQLAERRAQAQRQQRAQQERRVALARQDRARDRQQAQQRRAQAERRAQIERQRQGGERRQAEQRLAQAQQADRQQQQRQRAQQQAEQRQQRAERDRMAQRREAQQARRSDQQQQRRAQAQQQAQQRQQRAARQATAQQRATRQR
;
A
#
# COMPACT_ATOMS: atom_id res chain seq x y z
N MET A 1 -29.82 -50.84 -42.69
CA MET A 1 -29.08 -51.77 -41.80
C MET A 1 -27.89 -52.27 -42.59
N PRO A 2 -26.66 -51.84 -42.24
CA PRO A 2 -25.88 -52.59 -41.27
C PRO A 2 -25.34 -51.71 -40.13
N ARG A 3 -25.20 -52.35 -38.96
CA ARG A 3 -24.75 -51.75 -37.69
C ARG A 3 -23.22 -51.65 -37.69
N LEU A 4 -22.68 -50.43 -37.59
CA LEU A 4 -21.27 -50.20 -37.25
C LEU A 4 -21.11 -50.10 -35.73
N LYS A 5 -20.23 -50.96 -35.20
CA LYS A 5 -19.93 -51.14 -33.78
C LYS A 5 -19.11 -49.95 -33.26
N MET A 6 -19.54 -49.38 -32.14
CA MET A 6 -18.76 -48.44 -31.33
C MET A 6 -17.62 -49.16 -30.61
N SER A 7 -16.37 -48.80 -30.89
CA SER A 7 -15.22 -49.15 -30.06
C SER A 7 -14.99 -48.09 -29.00
N ARG A 8 -15.18 -48.48 -27.74
CA ARG A 8 -14.76 -47.73 -26.56
C ARG A 8 -13.27 -47.97 -26.36
N LEU A 9 -12.44 -46.93 -26.45
CA LEU A 9 -11.11 -46.95 -25.82
C LEU A 9 -11.11 -46.04 -24.60
N ARG A 10 -11.00 -46.70 -23.45
CA ARG A 10 -10.57 -46.13 -22.18
C ARG A 10 -9.04 -46.06 -22.20
N TRP A 11 -8.47 -44.90 -21.92
CA TRP A 11 -7.12 -44.79 -21.36
C TRP A 11 -7.16 -43.86 -20.15
N ALA A 12 -6.73 -44.42 -19.02
CA ALA A 12 -6.48 -43.76 -17.76
C ALA A 12 -4.98 -43.90 -17.44
N GLY A 13 -4.41 -42.92 -16.74
CA GLY A 13 -3.02 -42.91 -16.26
C GLY A 13 -2.37 -41.56 -16.53
N ILE A 14 -2.58 -40.54 -15.68
CA ILE A 14 -1.81 -40.23 -14.45
C ILE A 14 -0.34 -39.93 -14.74
N GLY A 15 0.02 -38.66 -14.59
CA GLY A 15 1.39 -38.16 -14.64
C GLY A 15 1.46 -36.74 -14.07
N THR A 16 1.34 -36.63 -12.75
CA THR A 16 1.57 -35.44 -11.93
C THR A 16 3.00 -34.89 -12.09
N MET A 17 3.12 -33.61 -12.44
CA MET A 17 4.24 -32.77 -12.00
C MET A 17 3.68 -31.46 -11.46
N ALA A 18 3.68 -31.36 -10.13
CA ALA A 18 3.51 -30.12 -9.40
C ALA A 18 4.89 -29.47 -9.22
N LEU A 19 5.06 -28.25 -9.74
CA LEU A 19 6.05 -27.29 -9.27
C LEU A 19 5.29 -26.00 -8.97
N ALA A 20 5.09 -25.76 -7.67
CA ALA A 20 4.58 -24.52 -7.12
C ALA A 20 5.74 -23.56 -6.86
N LEU A 21 5.57 -22.28 -7.22
CA LEU A 21 6.08 -21.06 -6.57
C LEU A 21 5.45 -19.89 -7.37
N ALA A 22 4.23 -19.47 -7.02
CA ALA A 22 3.91 -18.40 -6.06
C ALA A 22 4.05 -16.98 -6.64
N ALA A 23 2.91 -16.26 -6.60
CA ALA A 23 2.68 -14.83 -6.87
C ALA A 23 2.48 -14.39 -8.33
N CYS A 24 1.31 -14.73 -8.90
CA CYS A 24 0.52 -13.76 -9.67
C CYS A 24 -0.94 -13.94 -9.24
N GLY A 25 -1.54 -12.85 -8.77
CA GLY A 25 -2.87 -12.84 -8.15
C GLY A 25 -3.92 -13.41 -9.09
N ASP A 26 -4.68 -14.34 -8.54
CA ASP A 26 -5.94 -14.85 -9.08
C ASP A 26 -6.98 -13.72 -8.98
N GLN A 27 -6.87 -12.73 -9.87
CA GLN A 27 -8.00 -11.89 -10.23
C GLN A 27 -8.88 -12.76 -11.14
N ARG A 28 -9.74 -13.56 -10.49
CA ARG A 28 -11.02 -13.93 -11.08
C ARG A 28 -11.61 -12.64 -11.65
N ALA A 29 -11.78 -12.61 -12.95
CA ALA A 29 -12.71 -11.70 -13.58
C ALA A 29 -14.08 -12.03 -13.00
N ASP A 30 -14.43 -11.38 -11.89
CA ASP A 30 -15.82 -11.19 -11.54
C ASP A 30 -16.50 -10.61 -12.78
N ASP A 31 -17.70 -11.12 -13.07
CA ASP A 31 -18.69 -10.65 -14.04
C ASP A 31 -19.06 -9.18 -13.79
N THR A 32 -18.08 -8.29 -13.93
CA THR A 32 -18.29 -6.88 -14.13
C THR A 32 -18.59 -6.74 -15.61
N ASP A 33 -19.89 -6.83 -15.89
CA ASP A 33 -20.53 -6.38 -17.11
C ASP A 33 -20.10 -4.92 -17.36
N PHE A 34 -18.96 -4.74 -18.03
CA PHE A 34 -18.38 -3.45 -18.35
C PHE A 34 -19.12 -2.87 -19.56
N SER A 35 -20.44 -2.69 -19.42
CA SER A 35 -21.28 -1.97 -20.38
C SER A 35 -20.91 -0.50 -20.28
N LEU A 36 -20.05 -0.04 -21.18
CA LEU A 36 -19.60 1.35 -21.28
C LEU A 36 -20.70 2.21 -21.90
N THR A 37 -21.80 2.41 -21.17
CA THR A 37 -22.89 3.28 -21.59
C THR A 37 -23.16 4.37 -20.56
N ASP A 38 -23.42 5.56 -21.09
CA ASP A 38 -23.46 6.88 -20.43
C ASP A 38 -22.07 7.38 -19.99
N ASN A 39 -21.34 8.00 -20.93
CA ASN A 39 -20.01 8.63 -20.75
C ASN A 39 -18.87 7.68 -20.35
N GLY A 40 -19.19 6.43 -19.98
CA GLY A 40 -18.24 5.42 -19.56
C GLY A 40 -17.17 5.14 -20.60
N TRP A 41 -17.50 5.09 -21.90
CA TRP A 41 -16.48 4.84 -22.93
C TRP A 41 -15.51 6.02 -23.05
N MET A 42 -15.98 7.28 -23.04
CA MET A 42 -15.10 8.44 -23.00
C MET A 42 -14.26 8.45 -21.70
N ALA A 43 -14.84 8.05 -20.57
CA ALA A 43 -14.15 7.92 -19.29
C ALA A 43 -13.12 6.77 -19.27
N ALA A 44 -13.43 5.66 -19.94
CA ALA A 44 -12.53 4.54 -20.13
C ALA A 44 -11.41 4.94 -21.09
N LEU A 45 -11.71 5.73 -22.13
CA LEU A 45 -10.74 6.35 -23.02
C LEU A 45 -9.89 7.42 -22.31
N SER A 46 -10.43 8.11 -21.31
CA SER A 46 -9.77 9.15 -20.50
C SER A 46 -8.97 8.61 -19.31
N ASN A 47 -8.83 7.29 -19.17
CA ASN A 47 -7.94 6.72 -18.15
C ASN A 47 -6.47 6.87 -18.62
N GLU A 48 -5.95 8.09 -18.50
CA GLU A 48 -4.67 8.59 -19.04
C GLU A 48 -3.43 7.85 -18.48
N GLY A 49 -3.58 7.04 -17.44
CA GLY A 49 -2.46 6.45 -16.70
C GLY A 49 -1.83 5.20 -17.33
N ALA A 50 -2.54 4.50 -18.22
CA ALA A 50 -2.06 3.24 -18.79
C ALA A 50 -1.82 3.40 -20.30
N ALA A 51 -0.54 3.38 -20.71
CA ALA A 51 -0.18 3.25 -22.12
C ALA A 51 -0.89 2.03 -22.72
N LEU A 52 -1.57 2.20 -23.85
CA LEU A 52 -2.23 1.11 -24.57
C LEU A 52 -1.24 -0.06 -24.82
N PRO A 53 -1.72 -1.32 -24.80
CA PRO A 53 -0.89 -2.44 -25.21
C PRO A 53 -0.43 -2.26 -26.66
N PRO A 54 0.63 -2.95 -27.07
CA PRO A 54 1.02 -2.92 -28.47
C PRO A 54 -0.13 -3.44 -29.33
N LEU A 55 -0.29 -2.84 -30.53
CA LEU A 55 -1.21 -3.35 -31.53
C LEU A 55 -1.01 -4.87 -31.70
N PRO A 56 -2.08 -5.65 -31.91
CA PRO A 56 -1.91 -7.05 -32.29
C PRO A 56 -1.13 -7.15 -33.61
N GLU A 57 -0.40 -8.26 -33.82
CA GLU A 57 0.19 -8.48 -35.15
C GLU A 57 -0.93 -8.81 -36.14
N ALA A 58 -0.85 -8.22 -37.33
CA ALA A 58 -1.61 -8.70 -38.46
C ALA A 58 -1.00 -10.00 -39.00
N GLU A 59 -1.84 -10.96 -39.34
CA GLU A 59 -1.43 -12.13 -40.10
C GLU A 59 -0.73 -11.69 -41.40
N PRO A 60 0.46 -12.25 -41.71
CA PRO A 60 1.17 -11.86 -42.92
C PRO A 60 0.32 -12.17 -44.14
N MET A 61 0.11 -11.16 -44.98
CA MET A 61 -0.67 -11.33 -46.19
C MET A 61 0.00 -12.33 -47.14
N THR A 62 -0.80 -13.01 -47.93
CA THR A 62 -0.35 -13.93 -48.98
C THR A 62 -0.55 -13.30 -50.35
N VAL A 63 0.18 -13.81 -51.33
CA VAL A 63 -0.02 -13.46 -52.75
C VAL A 63 -0.27 -14.78 -53.46
N ALA A 64 -1.46 -14.96 -54.01
CA ALA A 64 -1.77 -16.17 -54.77
C ALA A 64 -1.02 -16.17 -56.11
N GLU A 65 -0.63 -17.35 -56.59
CA GLU A 65 -0.10 -17.52 -57.94
C GLU A 65 -1.23 -17.32 -58.96
N GLY A 66 -1.10 -16.30 -59.81
CA GLY A 66 -2.12 -15.91 -60.80
C GLY A 66 -2.39 -14.41 -60.82
N SER A 67 -3.04 -13.93 -61.88
CA SER A 67 -3.16 -12.48 -62.14
C SER A 67 -4.34 -11.79 -61.43
N ALA A 68 -5.40 -12.52 -61.07
CA ALA A 68 -6.59 -11.94 -60.43
C ALA A 68 -7.13 -12.84 -59.30
N PRO A 69 -7.45 -12.26 -58.11
CA PRO A 69 -8.10 -13.00 -57.04
C PRO A 69 -9.54 -13.35 -57.43
N PRO A 70 -10.07 -14.51 -56.99
CA PRO A 70 -11.49 -14.80 -57.17
C PRO A 70 -12.36 -13.76 -56.43
N PRO A 71 -13.60 -13.52 -56.90
CA PRO A 71 -14.53 -12.68 -56.16
C PRO A 71 -14.78 -13.28 -54.76
N PRO A 72 -15.02 -12.44 -53.74
CA PRO A 72 -15.36 -12.95 -52.42
C PRO A 72 -16.69 -13.70 -52.47
N SER A 73 -16.81 -14.76 -51.68
CA SER A 73 -18.12 -15.36 -51.38
C SER A 73 -18.94 -14.35 -50.58
N TYR A 74 -20.14 -14.04 -51.05
CA TYR A 74 -21.02 -13.07 -50.40
C TYR A 74 -21.89 -13.76 -49.35
N ALA A 75 -22.03 -13.11 -48.20
CA ALA A 75 -23.01 -13.52 -47.21
C ALA A 75 -24.45 -13.25 -47.69
N PRO A 76 -25.41 -14.07 -47.24
CA PRO A 76 -26.81 -13.86 -47.59
C PRO A 76 -27.34 -12.48 -47.16
N PRO A 77 -28.32 -11.93 -47.91
CA PRO A 77 -29.04 -10.74 -47.50
C PRO A 77 -29.83 -11.02 -46.21
N VAL A 78 -30.20 -9.97 -45.49
CA VAL A 78 -30.81 -10.07 -44.15
C VAL A 78 -32.11 -10.86 -44.14
N GLU A 79 -32.88 -10.80 -45.22
CA GLU A 79 -34.13 -11.53 -45.42
C GLU A 79 -33.92 -13.05 -45.45
N GLN A 80 -32.73 -13.51 -45.86
CA GLN A 80 -32.37 -14.92 -45.96
C GLN A 80 -31.62 -15.44 -44.73
N LEU A 81 -31.22 -14.57 -43.80
CA LEU A 81 -30.64 -15.02 -42.52
C LEU A 81 -31.66 -15.84 -41.74
N PRO A 82 -31.25 -16.76 -40.85
CA PRO A 82 -32.18 -17.43 -39.94
C PRO A 82 -33.01 -16.43 -39.13
N ALA A 83 -34.28 -16.74 -38.89
CA ALA A 83 -35.10 -15.94 -37.98
C ALA A 83 -34.49 -15.96 -36.57
N ALA A 84 -34.46 -14.80 -35.92
CA ALA A 84 -33.90 -14.64 -34.59
C ALA A 84 -35.01 -14.29 -33.57
N ALA A 85 -34.72 -14.52 -32.29
CA ALA A 85 -35.59 -14.07 -31.22
C ALA A 85 -35.80 -12.55 -31.32
N PRO A 86 -37.03 -12.04 -31.12
CA PRO A 86 -37.30 -10.61 -31.20
C PRO A 86 -36.40 -9.84 -30.23
N ILE A 87 -35.83 -8.74 -30.72
CA ILE A 87 -35.06 -7.81 -29.89
C ILE A 87 -35.96 -6.66 -29.46
N ALA A 88 -35.91 -6.31 -28.17
CA ALA A 88 -36.71 -5.19 -27.67
C ALA A 88 -36.06 -3.86 -28.06
N TYR A 89 -36.87 -2.91 -28.53
CA TYR A 89 -36.43 -1.52 -28.64
C TYR A 89 -36.37 -0.87 -27.25
N ALA A 90 -35.30 -0.13 -26.97
CA ALA A 90 -35.18 0.76 -25.82
C ALA A 90 -34.79 2.14 -26.32
N GLN A 91 -35.58 3.15 -25.97
CA GLN A 91 -35.25 4.51 -26.35
C GLN A 91 -33.91 4.92 -25.71
N PRO A 92 -33.01 5.60 -26.43
CA PRO A 92 -31.80 6.19 -25.85
C PRO A 92 -32.18 7.11 -24.70
N GLN A 93 -31.37 7.12 -23.63
CA GLN A 93 -31.55 8.06 -22.53
C GLN A 93 -30.83 9.38 -22.89
N GLY A 94 -31.45 10.52 -22.60
CA GLY A 94 -30.87 11.84 -22.89
C GLY A 94 -30.56 12.07 -24.37
N ASP A 95 -29.46 12.77 -24.65
CA ASP A 95 -29.01 13.15 -25.99
C ASP A 95 -28.10 12.09 -26.67
N ASP A 96 -28.08 10.85 -26.16
CA ASP A 96 -27.17 9.80 -26.65
C ASP A 96 -27.59 9.14 -27.97
N GLY A 97 -28.56 9.72 -28.69
CA GLY A 97 -29.10 9.19 -29.94
C GLY A 97 -28.08 8.96 -31.05
N TYR A 98 -26.86 9.49 -30.92
CA TYR A 98 -25.75 9.32 -31.87
C TYR A 98 -24.53 8.57 -31.29
N ALA A 99 -24.53 8.18 -30.01
CA ALA A 99 -23.35 7.64 -29.35
C ALA A 99 -22.77 6.39 -30.02
N TRP A 100 -23.63 5.48 -30.48
CA TRP A 100 -23.21 4.21 -31.09
C TRP A 100 -22.60 4.39 -32.49
N ILE A 101 -23.24 5.20 -33.33
CA ILE A 101 -22.76 5.45 -34.69
C ILE A 101 -21.49 6.29 -34.68
N ASP A 102 -21.41 7.26 -33.76
CA ASP A 102 -20.26 8.12 -33.56
C ASP A 102 -19.02 7.33 -33.15
N ARG A 103 -19.16 6.44 -32.16
CA ARG A 103 -18.07 5.58 -31.71
C ARG A 103 -17.56 4.66 -32.82
N ALA A 104 -18.45 4.02 -33.56
CA ALA A 104 -18.07 3.12 -34.65
C ALA A 104 -17.35 3.86 -35.78
N ASP A 105 -17.80 5.07 -36.07
CA ASP A 105 -17.18 5.95 -37.03
C ASP A 105 -15.77 6.39 -36.56
N MET A 106 -15.61 6.84 -35.31
CA MET A 106 -14.29 7.20 -34.76
C MET A 106 -13.30 6.03 -34.83
N PHE A 107 -13.79 4.81 -34.57
CA PHE A 107 -12.98 3.62 -34.70
C PHE A 107 -12.64 3.33 -36.17
N ALA A 108 -13.60 3.41 -37.09
CA ALA A 108 -13.38 3.25 -38.52
C ALA A 108 -12.38 4.28 -39.09
N GLU A 109 -12.41 5.53 -38.62
CA GLU A 109 -11.41 6.55 -38.97
C GLU A 109 -10.01 6.19 -38.48
N THR A 110 -9.91 5.65 -37.26
CA THR A 110 -8.63 5.23 -36.68
C THR A 110 -7.98 4.12 -37.50
N LEU A 111 -8.78 3.20 -38.04
CA LEU A 111 -8.32 2.13 -38.94
C LEU A 111 -7.86 2.67 -40.30
N GLY A 112 -8.50 3.73 -40.81
CA GLY A 112 -8.12 4.39 -42.05
C GLY A 112 -8.14 3.45 -43.27
N GLU A 113 -7.06 3.46 -44.05
CA GLU A 113 -6.83 2.59 -45.23
C GLU A 113 -5.94 1.38 -44.90
N ALA A 114 -5.70 1.10 -43.61
CA ALA A 114 -4.84 0.00 -43.21
C ALA A 114 -5.44 -1.35 -43.66
N PRO A 115 -4.60 -2.30 -44.11
CA PRO A 115 -5.04 -3.67 -44.34
C PRO A 115 -5.70 -4.27 -43.10
N PRO A 116 -6.61 -5.24 -43.26
CA PRO A 116 -7.16 -5.96 -42.13
C PRO A 116 -6.07 -6.81 -41.46
N ASP A 117 -6.27 -7.06 -40.17
CA ASP A 117 -5.31 -7.77 -39.34
C ASP A 117 -5.37 -9.28 -39.59
N TYR A 118 -6.55 -9.83 -39.91
CA TYR A 118 -6.71 -11.23 -40.28
C TYR A 118 -8.06 -11.45 -40.97
N GLY A 119 -8.20 -12.58 -41.65
CA GLY A 119 -9.49 -13.15 -42.05
C GLY A 119 -9.87 -14.32 -41.17
N PHE A 120 -11.08 -14.85 -41.32
CA PHE A 120 -11.46 -16.14 -40.76
C PHE A 120 -12.56 -16.77 -41.62
N ALA A 121 -12.52 -18.07 -41.83
CA ALA A 121 -13.62 -18.76 -42.50
C ALA A 121 -14.90 -18.67 -41.66
N TYR A 122 -16.01 -18.35 -42.31
CA TYR A 122 -17.35 -18.35 -41.75
C TYR A 122 -18.30 -19.17 -42.64
N GLU A 123 -19.59 -19.18 -42.32
CA GLU A 123 -20.61 -19.94 -43.03
C GLU A 123 -20.60 -19.68 -44.54
N ASP A 124 -21.01 -20.68 -45.32
CA ASP A 124 -21.15 -20.60 -46.79
C ASP A 124 -19.89 -20.16 -47.55
N GLY A 125 -18.71 -20.42 -46.98
CA GLY A 125 -17.41 -20.08 -47.58
C GLY A 125 -17.12 -18.58 -47.58
N VAL A 126 -17.84 -17.79 -46.78
CA VAL A 126 -17.58 -16.38 -46.57
C VAL A 126 -16.35 -16.21 -45.69
N THR A 127 -15.46 -15.29 -46.04
CA THR A 127 -14.29 -14.93 -45.22
C THR A 127 -14.38 -13.46 -44.79
N PRO A 128 -14.97 -13.15 -43.62
CA PRO A 128 -14.96 -11.80 -43.10
C PRO A 128 -13.53 -11.35 -42.76
N TRP A 129 -13.28 -10.06 -42.92
CA TRP A 129 -12.01 -9.44 -42.53
C TRP A 129 -12.12 -8.74 -41.19
N ALA A 130 -11.08 -8.83 -40.37
CA ALA A 130 -11.07 -8.30 -39.02
C ALA A 130 -9.99 -7.23 -38.84
N TRP A 131 -10.35 -6.15 -38.15
CA TRP A 131 -9.41 -5.19 -37.57
C TRP A 131 -9.57 -5.22 -36.06
N GLN A 132 -8.46 -5.29 -35.33
CA GLN A 132 -8.40 -5.30 -33.88
C GLN A 132 -7.55 -4.12 -33.39
N SER A 133 -8.11 -3.25 -32.57
CA SER A 133 -7.36 -2.17 -31.95
C SER A 133 -6.37 -2.68 -30.90
N SER A 134 -5.49 -1.79 -30.47
CA SER A 134 -4.63 -2.03 -29.32
C SER A 134 -5.45 -2.32 -28.06
N ASP A 135 -6.54 -1.59 -27.81
CA ASP A 135 -7.45 -1.85 -26.69
C ASP A 135 -8.54 -2.89 -26.95
N ASP A 136 -8.33 -3.84 -27.87
CA ASP A 136 -9.22 -4.99 -28.15
C ASP A 136 -10.60 -4.68 -28.72
N TYR A 137 -10.83 -3.44 -29.19
CA TYR A 137 -11.99 -3.16 -30.04
C TYR A 137 -11.85 -3.89 -31.37
N LEU A 138 -12.96 -4.39 -31.88
CA LEU A 138 -12.96 -5.18 -33.10
C LEU A 138 -13.98 -4.68 -34.10
N ARG A 139 -13.58 -4.71 -35.36
CA ARG A 139 -14.45 -4.51 -36.51
C ARG A 139 -14.32 -5.71 -37.42
N TYR A 140 -15.44 -6.37 -37.73
CA TYR A 140 -15.52 -7.33 -38.81
C TYR A 140 -16.17 -6.69 -40.03
N ALA A 141 -15.65 -6.99 -41.22
CA ALA A 141 -16.25 -6.65 -42.50
C ALA A 141 -16.64 -7.94 -43.22
N GLU A 142 -17.94 -8.20 -43.26
CA GLU A 142 -18.52 -9.32 -43.99
C GLU A 142 -18.90 -8.85 -45.40
N PRO A 143 -18.38 -9.48 -46.46
CA PRO A 143 -18.77 -9.14 -47.83
C PRO A 143 -20.23 -9.54 -48.06
N ILE A 144 -21.01 -8.63 -48.65
CA ILE A 144 -22.39 -8.87 -49.08
C ILE A 144 -22.54 -8.38 -50.52
N ASP A 145 -23.61 -8.79 -51.19
CA ASP A 145 -23.94 -8.18 -52.47
C ASP A 145 -24.20 -6.67 -52.28
N GLY A 146 -23.53 -5.85 -53.08
CA GLY A 146 -23.59 -4.38 -52.98
C GLY A 146 -22.69 -3.73 -51.93
N GLY A 147 -21.79 -4.46 -51.25
CA GLY A 147 -20.76 -3.86 -50.39
C GLY A 147 -20.35 -4.71 -49.19
N TYR A 148 -20.30 -4.09 -48.02
CA TYR A 148 -19.92 -4.76 -46.78
C TYR A 148 -20.93 -4.50 -45.67
N ARG A 149 -21.11 -5.54 -44.83
CA ARG A 149 -21.74 -5.42 -43.53
C ARG A 149 -20.67 -5.39 -42.45
N TYR A 150 -20.68 -4.37 -41.62
CA TYR A 150 -19.71 -4.15 -40.56
C TYR A 150 -20.29 -4.49 -39.19
N TYR A 151 -19.49 -5.18 -38.37
CA TYR A 151 -19.84 -5.54 -37.01
C TYR A 151 -18.81 -5.00 -36.04
N TYR A 152 -19.25 -4.29 -35.01
CA TYR A 152 -18.38 -3.59 -34.08
C TYR A 152 -18.53 -4.15 -32.67
N TYR A 153 -17.42 -4.60 -32.05
CA TYR A 153 -17.42 -5.29 -30.74
C TYR A 153 -16.49 -4.65 -29.74
N GLU A 154 -17.03 -4.35 -28.56
CA GLU A 154 -16.25 -3.82 -27.45
C GLU A 154 -15.21 -4.86 -26.99
N PRO A 155 -14.18 -4.41 -26.25
CA PRO A 155 -13.18 -5.30 -25.70
C PRO A 155 -13.84 -6.43 -24.91
N GLY A 156 -13.51 -7.69 -25.25
CA GLY A 156 -14.08 -8.86 -24.59
C GLY A 156 -15.55 -9.18 -24.90
N ALA A 157 -16.30 -8.29 -25.57
CA ALA A 157 -17.72 -8.49 -25.82
C ALA A 157 -18.00 -9.68 -26.77
N ALA A 158 -19.07 -10.41 -26.44
CA ALA A 158 -19.62 -11.48 -27.27
C ALA A 158 -20.63 -10.96 -28.31
N SER A 159 -21.19 -9.78 -28.07
CA SER A 159 -22.24 -9.16 -28.89
C SER A 159 -21.76 -7.82 -29.46
N PRO A 160 -22.29 -7.39 -30.61
CA PRO A 160 -21.90 -6.11 -31.19
C PRO A 160 -22.53 -4.95 -30.43
N TRP A 161 -21.86 -3.79 -30.38
CA TRP A 161 -22.51 -2.53 -30.01
C TRP A 161 -23.14 -1.85 -31.22
N LEU A 162 -22.62 -2.12 -32.43
CA LEU A 162 -23.17 -1.62 -33.68
C LEU A 162 -23.03 -2.67 -34.78
N VAL A 163 -24.08 -2.84 -35.60
CA VAL A 163 -23.99 -3.49 -36.90
C VAL A 163 -24.42 -2.49 -37.97
N SER A 164 -23.64 -2.37 -39.04
CA SER A 164 -23.92 -1.46 -40.16
C SER A 164 -23.93 -2.23 -41.46
N ASP A 165 -24.97 -2.02 -42.27
CA ASP A 165 -24.99 -2.42 -43.67
C ASP A 165 -25.00 -1.15 -44.57
N PRO A 166 -25.02 -1.28 -45.91
CA PRO A 166 -25.01 -0.13 -46.82
C PRO A 166 -26.21 0.83 -46.68
N TRP A 167 -27.28 0.40 -46.01
CA TRP A 167 -28.56 1.10 -45.96
C TRP A 167 -28.93 1.59 -44.55
N TYR A 168 -28.55 0.84 -43.51
CA TYR A 168 -28.91 1.12 -42.13
C TYR A 168 -27.79 0.73 -41.16
N SER A 169 -27.80 1.38 -40.00
CA SER A 169 -26.99 0.96 -38.85
C SER A 169 -27.85 0.74 -37.63
N TYR A 170 -27.50 -0.26 -36.83
CA TYR A 170 -28.27 -0.76 -35.70
C TYR A 170 -27.38 -0.73 -34.47
N GLY A 171 -27.70 0.14 -33.52
CA GLY A 171 -27.01 0.27 -32.24
C GLY A 171 -27.65 -0.60 -31.18
N TYR A 172 -26.82 -1.30 -30.40
CA TYR A 172 -27.26 -2.23 -29.38
C TYR A 172 -26.71 -1.86 -28.00
N ARG A 173 -27.49 -2.13 -26.96
CA ARG A 173 -27.10 -2.07 -25.56
C ARG A 173 -27.85 -3.16 -24.80
N ASP A 174 -27.14 -3.97 -24.02
CA ASP A 174 -27.70 -5.00 -23.13
C ASP A 174 -28.73 -5.91 -23.83
N GLU A 175 -28.39 -6.41 -25.02
CA GLU A 175 -29.28 -7.21 -25.89
C GLU A 175 -30.56 -6.50 -26.36
N ARG A 176 -30.57 -5.16 -26.39
CA ARG A 176 -31.68 -4.33 -26.86
C ARG A 176 -31.26 -3.46 -28.04
N LEU A 177 -32.18 -3.21 -28.95
CA LEU A 177 -32.00 -2.23 -30.01
C LEU A 177 -32.23 -0.84 -29.42
N VAL A 178 -31.24 0.04 -29.51
CA VAL A 178 -31.31 1.38 -28.91
C VAL A 178 -31.32 2.49 -29.95
N ALA A 179 -30.71 2.27 -31.10
CA ALA A 179 -30.72 3.25 -32.18
C ALA A 179 -30.77 2.55 -33.53
N VAL A 180 -31.50 3.13 -34.47
CA VAL A 180 -31.41 2.77 -35.89
C VAL A 180 -31.08 4.03 -36.64
N TYR A 181 -30.12 3.95 -37.55
CA TYR A 181 -29.69 5.05 -38.39
C TYR A 181 -29.94 4.69 -39.85
N ASP A 182 -30.38 5.66 -40.64
CA ASP A 182 -30.44 5.47 -42.10
C ASP A 182 -29.05 5.53 -42.75
N ARG A 183 -29.01 5.39 -44.08
CA ARG A 183 -27.80 5.46 -44.90
C ARG A 183 -27.01 6.75 -44.69
N GLY A 184 -27.68 7.85 -44.34
CA GLY A 184 -27.09 9.15 -44.05
C GLY A 184 -26.72 9.33 -42.58
N GLY A 185 -26.72 8.25 -41.78
CA GLY A 185 -26.41 8.31 -40.36
C GLY A 185 -27.44 9.08 -39.53
N ARG A 186 -28.60 9.44 -40.08
CA ARG A 186 -29.67 10.11 -39.31
C ARG A 186 -30.33 9.08 -38.41
N ALA A 187 -30.41 9.39 -37.11
CA ALA A 187 -31.17 8.57 -36.18
C ALA A 187 -32.65 8.56 -36.57
N LEU A 188 -33.22 7.37 -36.74
CA LEU A 188 -34.61 7.17 -37.08
C LEU A 188 -35.50 7.41 -35.85
N PRO A 189 -36.67 8.04 -36.03
CA PRO A 189 -37.69 8.09 -34.99
C PRO A 189 -38.09 6.68 -34.53
N TRP A 190 -38.48 6.54 -33.26
CA TRP A 190 -38.74 5.23 -32.64
C TRP A 190 -39.71 4.34 -33.42
N ARG A 191 -40.74 4.91 -34.08
CA ARG A 191 -41.72 4.16 -34.88
C ARG A 191 -41.07 3.50 -36.09
N GLU A 192 -40.19 4.24 -36.77
CA GLU A 192 -39.43 3.75 -37.94
C GLU A 192 -38.34 2.77 -37.50
N ALA A 193 -37.66 3.04 -36.39
CA ALA A 193 -36.68 2.13 -35.81
C ALA A 193 -37.31 0.77 -35.49
N ARG A 194 -38.50 0.75 -34.86
CA ARG A 194 -39.23 -0.46 -34.49
C ARG A 194 -39.65 -1.31 -35.70
N ALA A 195 -39.92 -0.67 -36.83
CA ALA A 195 -40.21 -1.40 -38.07
C ALA A 195 -39.01 -2.26 -38.54
N ARG A 196 -37.83 -2.08 -37.95
CA ARG A 196 -36.60 -2.81 -38.27
C ARG A 196 -36.17 -3.82 -37.20
N ASP A 197 -36.98 -4.06 -36.17
CA ASP A 197 -36.65 -4.99 -35.08
C ASP A 197 -36.27 -6.38 -35.61
N ALA A 198 -36.98 -6.88 -36.64
CA ALA A 198 -36.69 -8.18 -37.22
C ALA A 198 -35.31 -8.24 -37.90
N TYR A 199 -34.86 -7.14 -38.52
CA TYR A 199 -33.56 -7.06 -39.19
C TYR A 199 -32.46 -6.94 -38.15
N ALA A 200 -32.67 -6.07 -37.15
CA ALA A 200 -31.79 -5.90 -36.01
C ALA A 200 -31.57 -7.23 -35.25
N ALA A 201 -32.65 -7.97 -34.97
CA ALA A 201 -32.56 -9.27 -34.29
C ALA A 201 -31.69 -10.28 -35.06
N ARG A 202 -31.88 -10.37 -36.39
CA ARG A 202 -31.10 -11.29 -37.26
C ARG A 202 -29.63 -10.92 -37.28
N TYR A 203 -29.33 -9.63 -37.41
CA TYR A 203 -27.95 -9.14 -37.37
C TYR A 203 -27.30 -9.33 -36.01
N TYR A 204 -28.02 -9.08 -34.93
CA TYR A 204 -27.52 -9.31 -33.58
C TYR A 204 -27.16 -10.79 -33.35
N ALA A 205 -28.04 -11.70 -33.77
CA ALA A 205 -27.80 -13.14 -33.68
C ALA A 205 -26.59 -13.58 -34.54
N ARG A 206 -26.52 -13.14 -35.81
CA ARG A 206 -25.39 -13.43 -36.70
C ARG A 206 -24.08 -12.88 -36.17
N ALA A 207 -24.09 -11.68 -35.59
CA ALA A 207 -22.91 -11.07 -35.01
C ALA A 207 -22.37 -11.88 -33.82
N ARG A 208 -23.25 -12.29 -32.90
CA ARG A 208 -22.86 -13.16 -31.77
C ARG A 208 -22.28 -14.48 -32.23
N ASP A 209 -22.90 -15.07 -33.25
CA ASP A 209 -22.44 -16.31 -33.84
C ASP A 209 -21.05 -16.15 -34.48
N MET A 210 -20.89 -15.15 -35.34
CA MET A 210 -19.64 -14.78 -35.99
C MET A 210 -18.53 -14.52 -34.96
N ARG A 211 -18.84 -13.82 -33.87
CA ARG A 211 -17.91 -13.57 -32.77
C ARG A 211 -17.46 -14.85 -32.08
N ARG A 212 -18.38 -15.80 -31.88
CA ARG A 212 -18.07 -17.13 -31.32
C ARG A 212 -17.16 -17.91 -32.27
N VAL A 213 -17.48 -17.96 -33.56
CA VAL A 213 -16.70 -18.67 -34.58
C VAL A 213 -15.30 -18.07 -34.74
N ALA A 214 -15.20 -16.75 -34.84
CA ALA A 214 -13.92 -16.04 -34.98
C ALA A 214 -12.97 -16.24 -33.78
N ARG A 215 -13.51 -16.51 -32.57
CA ARG A 215 -12.70 -16.86 -31.39
C ARG A 215 -12.27 -18.32 -31.36
N ALA A 216 -13.07 -19.21 -31.94
CA ALA A 216 -12.84 -20.65 -31.92
C ALA A 216 -11.98 -21.14 -33.09
N ARG A 217 -11.93 -20.39 -34.19
CA ARG A 217 -11.14 -20.72 -35.39
C ARG A 217 -9.78 -20.01 -35.39
N ASP A 218 -8.88 -20.58 -36.17
CA ASP A 218 -7.59 -19.97 -36.44
C ASP A 218 -7.76 -18.68 -37.27
N ARG A 219 -6.88 -17.72 -37.00
CA ARG A 219 -6.77 -16.50 -37.80
C ARG A 219 -6.18 -16.87 -39.16
N GLU A 220 -6.85 -16.45 -40.22
CA GLU A 220 -6.42 -16.70 -41.59
C GLU A 220 -5.67 -15.51 -42.16
N ARG A 221 -4.70 -15.83 -43.02
CA ARG A 221 -3.98 -14.83 -43.80
C ARG A 221 -4.89 -14.27 -44.89
N ILE A 222 -4.72 -13.00 -45.18
CA ILE A 222 -5.51 -12.30 -46.18
C ILE A 222 -4.72 -12.24 -47.49
N GLU A 223 -5.39 -12.52 -48.60
CA GLU A 223 -4.79 -12.40 -49.93
C GLU A 223 -4.67 -10.92 -50.32
N ALA A 224 -3.46 -10.50 -50.68
CA ALA A 224 -3.09 -9.11 -50.89
C ALA A 224 -3.80 -8.48 -52.10
N ARG A 225 -3.95 -9.23 -53.20
CA ARG A 225 -4.65 -8.74 -54.40
C ARG A 225 -6.15 -8.57 -54.14
N GLN A 226 -6.75 -9.40 -53.30
CA GLN A 226 -8.15 -9.34 -52.88
C GLN A 226 -8.40 -8.10 -52.04
N TRP A 227 -7.55 -7.83 -51.05
CA TRP A 227 -7.60 -6.57 -50.31
C TRP A 227 -7.44 -5.36 -51.24
N ALA A 228 -6.46 -5.40 -52.16
CA ALA A 228 -6.25 -4.31 -53.11
C ALA A 228 -7.47 -4.04 -54.01
N ALA A 229 -8.19 -5.10 -54.41
CA ALA A 229 -9.40 -4.98 -55.22
C ALA A 229 -10.57 -4.37 -54.41
N GLN A 230 -10.70 -4.71 -53.13
CA GLN A 230 -11.86 -4.34 -52.32
C GLN A 230 -11.68 -3.05 -51.51
N ARG A 231 -10.44 -2.63 -51.21
CA ARG A 231 -10.18 -1.46 -50.36
C ARG A 231 -10.86 -0.19 -50.86
N ALA A 232 -11.01 -0.03 -52.19
CA ALA A 232 -11.67 1.14 -52.77
C ALA A 232 -13.17 1.17 -52.45
N ALA A 233 -13.82 0.01 -52.36
CA ALA A 233 -15.22 -0.09 -51.93
C ALA A 233 -15.36 0.29 -50.45
N ILE A 234 -14.52 -0.29 -49.60
CA ILE A 234 -14.49 0.00 -48.16
C ILE A 234 -14.19 1.48 -47.88
N ARG A 235 -13.27 2.08 -48.65
CA ARG A 235 -13.00 3.52 -48.61
C ARG A 235 -14.24 4.33 -48.96
N ARG A 236 -14.93 4.02 -50.07
CA ARG A 236 -16.17 4.72 -50.46
C ARG A 236 -17.24 4.61 -49.37
N ASP A 237 -17.33 3.48 -48.68
CA ASP A 237 -18.28 3.30 -47.59
C ASP A 237 -17.96 4.23 -46.43
N ARG A 238 -16.69 4.32 -46.03
CA ARG A 238 -16.23 5.27 -45.00
C ARG A 238 -16.41 6.74 -45.43
N ASP A 239 -16.10 7.08 -46.68
CA ASP A 239 -16.20 8.45 -47.16
C ASP A 239 -17.67 8.92 -47.18
N ARG A 240 -18.62 8.04 -47.56
CA ARG A 240 -20.06 8.33 -47.43
C ARG A 240 -20.47 8.63 -45.99
N TRP A 241 -19.94 7.89 -45.02
CA TRP A 241 -20.20 8.13 -43.60
C TRP A 241 -19.67 9.49 -43.15
N ARG A 242 -18.45 9.83 -43.57
CA ARG A 242 -17.83 11.14 -43.31
C ARG A 242 -18.68 12.29 -43.88
N GLU A 243 -19.14 12.17 -45.12
CA GLU A 243 -20.01 13.16 -45.77
C GLU A 243 -21.35 13.29 -45.05
N ALA A 244 -22.01 12.16 -44.78
CA ALA A 244 -23.30 12.12 -44.12
C ALA A 244 -23.28 12.78 -42.74
N ARG A 245 -22.20 12.52 -41.99
CA ARG A 245 -21.88 13.16 -40.73
C ARG A 245 -21.70 14.68 -40.85
N GLN A 246 -21.03 15.17 -41.88
CA GLN A 246 -20.85 16.62 -42.10
C GLN A 246 -22.17 17.31 -42.45
N ALA A 247 -23.06 16.62 -43.17
CA ALA A 247 -24.37 17.12 -43.53
C ALA A 247 -25.39 17.11 -42.36
N GLN A 248 -25.23 16.20 -41.40
CA GLN A 248 -26.21 16.00 -40.32
C GLN A 248 -25.99 16.95 -39.13
N THR A 249 -26.81 18.00 -39.05
CA THR A 249 -26.71 19.03 -37.99
C THR A 249 -26.89 18.45 -36.58
N GLN A 250 -27.75 17.44 -36.39
CA GLN A 250 -27.97 16.84 -35.07
C GLN A 250 -26.74 16.05 -34.58
N TRP A 251 -26.10 15.30 -35.47
CA TRP A 251 -24.86 14.59 -35.17
C TRP A 251 -23.71 15.58 -34.90
N ALA A 252 -23.61 16.65 -35.69
CA ALA A 252 -22.64 17.70 -35.45
C ALA A 252 -22.84 18.40 -34.10
N ARG A 253 -24.09 18.61 -33.66
CA ARG A 253 -24.42 19.14 -32.32
C ARG A 253 -23.98 18.16 -31.22
N TYR A 254 -24.41 16.91 -31.31
CA TYR A 254 -24.04 15.85 -30.37
C TYR A 254 -22.52 15.83 -30.09
N ARG A 255 -21.70 15.96 -31.13
CA ARG A 255 -20.25 15.94 -30.99
C ARG A 255 -19.65 17.19 -30.36
N ARG A 256 -20.18 18.38 -30.65
CA ARG A 256 -19.68 19.63 -30.03
C ARG A 256 -19.85 19.62 -28.53
N ASP A 257 -20.87 18.95 -28.03
CA ASP A 257 -21.18 18.86 -26.61
C ASP A 257 -20.35 17.78 -25.88
N ARG A 258 -19.45 17.07 -26.60
CA ARG A 258 -18.60 15.99 -26.09
C ARG A 258 -17.10 16.30 -26.33
N ASP A 259 -16.24 15.90 -25.39
CA ASP A 259 -14.77 16.10 -25.50
C ASP A 259 -14.11 15.06 -26.41
N GLU A 260 -14.37 15.14 -27.72
CA GLU A 260 -13.77 14.23 -28.72
C GLU A 260 -12.24 14.23 -28.72
N ALA A 261 -11.62 15.33 -28.29
CA ALA A 261 -10.17 15.48 -28.32
C ALA A 261 -9.48 14.41 -27.46
N GLN A 262 -10.10 13.97 -26.37
CA GLN A 262 -9.57 12.90 -25.52
C GLN A 262 -9.55 11.54 -26.22
N ALA A 263 -10.68 11.15 -26.82
CA ALA A 263 -10.80 9.90 -27.55
C ALA A 263 -9.88 9.86 -28.78
N GLN A 264 -9.76 10.98 -29.49
CA GLN A 264 -8.81 11.13 -30.60
C GLN A 264 -7.36 11.02 -30.13
N ARG A 265 -7.00 11.62 -28.99
CA ARG A 265 -5.65 11.50 -28.40
C ARG A 265 -5.30 10.06 -28.05
N ARG A 266 -6.25 9.29 -27.49
CA ARG A 266 -6.02 7.89 -27.11
C ARG A 266 -5.62 7.01 -28.29
N TRP A 267 -6.34 7.12 -29.41
CA TRP A 267 -6.05 6.34 -30.61
C TRP A 267 -5.12 7.04 -31.60
N ALA A 268 -4.52 8.19 -31.25
CA ALA A 268 -3.61 8.92 -32.14
C ALA A 268 -2.39 8.07 -32.56
N ALA A 269 -1.79 7.36 -31.60
CA ALA A 269 -0.66 6.46 -31.88
C ALA A 269 -1.08 5.28 -32.77
N GLU A 270 -2.29 4.76 -32.57
CA GLU A 270 -2.85 3.70 -33.39
C GLU A 270 -3.11 4.17 -34.81
N ARG A 271 -3.77 5.32 -34.98
CA ARG A 271 -4.01 5.96 -36.28
C ARG A 271 -2.72 6.14 -37.07
N GLN A 272 -1.67 6.66 -36.43
CA GLN A 272 -0.36 6.81 -37.06
C GLN A 272 0.28 5.46 -37.46
N ALA A 273 0.05 4.40 -36.69
CA ALA A 273 0.52 3.06 -37.02
C ALA A 273 -0.24 2.48 -38.22
N ARG A 274 -1.56 2.68 -38.26
CA ARG A 274 -2.47 2.27 -39.35
C ARG A 274 -2.17 3.01 -40.66
N GLU A 275 -1.91 4.30 -40.60
CA GLU A 275 -1.47 5.10 -41.76
C GLU A 275 -0.13 4.58 -42.33
N ARG A 276 0.85 4.29 -41.46
CA ARG A 276 2.12 3.71 -41.89
C ARG A 276 1.96 2.31 -42.50
N ALA A 277 1.03 1.50 -41.96
CA ALA A 277 0.69 0.20 -42.55
C ALA A 277 0.07 0.36 -43.95
N ALA A 278 -0.85 1.32 -44.13
CA ALA A 278 -1.43 1.63 -45.44
C ALA A 278 -0.37 2.07 -46.45
N VAL A 279 0.57 2.94 -46.05
CA VAL A 279 1.69 3.37 -46.91
C VAL A 279 2.60 2.20 -47.29
N ARG A 280 2.95 1.33 -46.33
CA ARG A 280 3.75 0.11 -46.59
C ARG A 280 3.05 -0.81 -47.58
N PHE A 281 1.76 -1.09 -47.37
CA PHE A 281 0.98 -1.90 -48.29
C PHE A 281 0.92 -1.28 -49.69
N ALA A 282 0.67 0.03 -49.79
CA ALA A 282 0.63 0.72 -51.07
C ALA A 282 1.98 0.68 -51.80
N SER A 283 3.11 0.74 -51.09
CA SER A 283 4.42 0.55 -51.69
C SER A 283 4.63 -0.86 -52.22
N TRP A 284 4.32 -1.86 -51.40
CA TRP A 284 4.41 -3.26 -51.78
C TRP A 284 3.51 -3.59 -52.99
N GLN A 285 2.30 -3.02 -53.04
CA GLN A 285 1.43 -3.15 -54.21
C GLN A 285 2.00 -2.49 -55.47
N ARG A 286 2.62 -1.30 -55.38
CA ARG A 286 3.25 -0.65 -56.54
C ARG A 286 4.39 -1.48 -57.12
N GLU A 287 5.03 -2.28 -56.28
CA GLU A 287 6.07 -3.24 -56.65
C GLU A 287 5.49 -4.60 -57.07
N ASP A 288 4.18 -4.66 -57.36
CA ASP A 288 3.42 -5.87 -57.74
C ASP A 288 3.59 -7.02 -56.73
N PHE A 289 3.63 -6.66 -55.44
CA PHE A 289 3.75 -7.58 -54.32
C PHE A 289 5.02 -8.44 -54.34
N ARG A 290 6.10 -7.98 -54.97
CA ARG A 290 7.39 -8.67 -54.96
C ARG A 290 8.01 -8.70 -53.55
N GLY A 291 8.68 -9.81 -53.21
CA GLY A 291 9.34 -10.00 -51.91
C GLY A 291 8.42 -10.51 -50.79
N GLU A 292 8.94 -10.53 -49.56
CA GLU A 292 8.14 -10.92 -48.39
C GLU A 292 7.07 -9.87 -48.06
N ALA A 293 5.89 -10.33 -47.66
CA ALA A 293 4.81 -9.46 -47.19
C ALA A 293 5.28 -8.58 -46.02
N PRO A 294 5.04 -7.25 -46.05
CA PRO A 294 5.46 -6.36 -44.99
C PRO A 294 4.85 -6.73 -43.63
N ARG A 295 5.67 -6.71 -42.58
CA ARG A 295 5.17 -6.78 -41.19
C ARG A 295 4.61 -5.43 -40.78
N PHE A 296 3.29 -5.27 -40.86
CA PHE A 296 2.65 -3.96 -40.74
C PHE A 296 2.84 -3.26 -39.39
N TYR A 297 3.01 -3.97 -38.27
CA TYR A 297 3.12 -3.34 -36.95
C TYR A 297 4.39 -3.69 -36.16
N ALA A 298 5.26 -4.56 -36.68
CA ALA A 298 6.43 -5.07 -35.95
C ALA A 298 7.30 -3.96 -35.32
N GLU A 299 7.68 -2.93 -36.08
CA GLU A 299 8.50 -1.81 -35.58
C GLU A 299 7.82 -1.05 -34.44
N GLN A 300 6.52 -0.75 -34.58
CA GLN A 300 5.76 -0.01 -33.57
C GLN A 300 5.65 -0.83 -32.29
N ARG A 301 5.42 -2.13 -32.41
CA ARG A 301 5.34 -3.04 -31.26
C ARG A 301 6.68 -3.16 -30.55
N GLN A 302 7.79 -3.26 -31.28
CA GLN A 302 9.13 -3.26 -30.70
C GLN A 302 9.41 -1.98 -29.92
N ARG A 303 9.07 -0.80 -30.47
CA ARG A 303 9.21 0.50 -29.78
C ARG A 303 8.38 0.55 -28.50
N GLN A 304 7.10 0.19 -28.56
CA GLN A 304 6.22 0.18 -27.39
C GLN A 304 6.68 -0.81 -26.31
N LEU A 305 7.14 -2.00 -26.70
CA LEU A 305 7.73 -2.96 -25.76
C LEU A 305 9.01 -2.42 -25.12
N ALA A 306 9.87 -1.74 -25.88
CA ALA A 306 11.08 -1.11 -25.36
C ALA A 306 10.76 0.03 -24.37
N GLU A 307 9.78 0.88 -24.70
CA GLU A 307 9.30 1.96 -23.82
C GLU A 307 8.73 1.41 -22.52
N ARG A 308 7.90 0.36 -22.58
CA ARG A 308 7.35 -0.32 -21.40
C ARG A 308 8.45 -0.92 -20.52
N ARG A 309 9.45 -1.57 -21.12
CA ARG A 309 10.63 -2.08 -20.38
C ARG A 309 11.39 -0.94 -19.71
N ALA A 310 11.61 0.18 -20.39
CA ALA A 310 12.28 1.35 -19.83
C ALA A 310 11.47 1.97 -18.67
N GLN A 311 10.14 2.06 -18.80
CA GLN A 311 9.25 2.53 -17.73
C GLN A 311 9.29 1.60 -16.50
N ALA A 312 9.19 0.28 -16.71
CA ALA A 312 9.29 -0.70 -15.63
C ALA A 312 10.63 -0.62 -14.91
N GLN A 313 11.74 -0.46 -15.64
CA GLN A 313 13.07 -0.25 -15.04
C GLN A 313 13.14 1.05 -14.22
N ARG A 314 12.57 2.15 -14.72
CA ARG A 314 12.49 3.41 -13.96
C ARG A 314 11.70 3.25 -12.66
N GLN A 315 10.55 2.55 -12.71
CA GLN A 315 9.74 2.28 -11.53
C GLN A 315 10.48 1.42 -10.51
N GLN A 316 11.18 0.36 -10.97
CA GLN A 316 12.01 -0.48 -10.10
C GLN A 316 13.13 0.31 -9.43
N ARG A 317 13.84 1.17 -10.18
CA ARG A 317 14.88 2.05 -9.61
C ARG A 317 14.31 3.01 -8.57
N ALA A 318 13.19 3.66 -8.87
CA ALA A 318 12.52 4.55 -7.93
C ALA A 318 12.06 3.82 -6.66
N GLN A 319 11.58 2.58 -6.76
CA GLN A 319 11.23 1.75 -5.60
C GLN A 319 12.46 1.37 -4.77
N GLN A 320 13.58 1.01 -5.42
CA GLN A 320 14.84 0.72 -4.75
C GLN A 320 15.37 1.95 -4.00
N GLU A 321 15.36 3.12 -4.64
CA GLU A 321 15.77 4.39 -4.02
C GLU A 321 14.90 4.73 -2.80
N ARG A 322 13.58 4.54 -2.88
CA ARG A 322 12.68 4.71 -1.73
C ARG A 322 13.02 3.76 -0.59
N ARG A 323 13.30 2.48 -0.88
CA ARG A 323 13.71 1.50 0.14
C ARG A 323 15.02 1.90 0.81
N VAL A 324 16.00 2.35 0.04
CA VAL A 324 17.28 2.84 0.57
C VAL A 324 17.08 4.10 1.43
N ALA A 325 16.23 5.04 0.99
CA ALA A 325 15.91 6.24 1.75
C ALA A 325 15.24 5.91 3.10
N LEU A 326 14.26 5.00 3.11
CA LEU A 326 13.61 4.52 4.33
C LEU A 326 14.61 3.85 5.28
N ALA A 327 15.45 2.94 4.77
CA ALA A 327 16.47 2.29 5.58
C ALA A 327 17.50 3.29 6.17
N ARG A 328 17.81 4.37 5.46
CA ARG A 328 18.66 5.46 5.98
C ARG A 328 17.96 6.23 7.10
N GLN A 329 16.65 6.50 6.94
CA GLN A 329 15.85 7.18 7.96
C GLN A 329 15.73 6.34 9.23
N ASP A 330 15.49 5.04 9.11
CA ASP A 330 15.40 4.13 10.25
C ASP A 330 16.73 4.06 11.00
N ARG A 331 17.85 3.90 10.29
CA ARG A 331 19.19 3.95 10.91
C ARG A 331 19.47 5.28 11.61
N ALA A 332 18.97 6.40 11.08
CA ALA A 332 19.12 7.70 11.73
C ALA A 332 18.30 7.77 13.03
N ARG A 333 17.06 7.26 13.02
CA ARG A 333 16.20 7.16 14.22
C ARG A 333 16.83 6.26 15.27
N ASP A 334 17.35 5.10 14.88
CA ASP A 334 18.02 4.16 15.80
C ASP A 334 19.24 4.80 16.46
N ARG A 335 20.04 5.55 15.70
CA ARG A 335 21.19 6.30 16.24
C ARG A 335 20.75 7.37 17.23
N GLN A 336 19.69 8.12 16.93
CA GLN A 336 19.13 9.12 17.85
C GLN A 336 18.62 8.48 19.15
N GLN A 337 17.88 7.37 19.04
CA GLN A 337 17.40 6.63 20.22
C GLN A 337 18.57 6.07 21.04
N ALA A 338 19.61 5.52 20.40
CA ALA A 338 20.80 5.03 21.08
C ALA A 338 21.56 6.16 21.81
N GLN A 339 21.69 7.33 21.20
CA GLN A 339 22.28 8.52 21.84
C GLN A 339 21.46 8.99 23.05
N GLN A 340 20.12 9.04 22.93
CA GLN A 340 19.24 9.38 24.05
C GLN A 340 19.38 8.39 25.21
N ARG A 341 19.42 7.08 24.94
CA ARG A 341 19.65 6.05 25.96
C ARG A 341 20.99 6.21 26.66
N ARG A 342 22.06 6.50 25.92
CA ARG A 342 23.40 6.79 26.49
C ARG A 342 23.36 8.03 27.40
N ALA A 343 22.78 9.12 26.94
CA ALA A 343 22.66 10.35 27.74
C ALA A 343 21.78 10.18 28.99
N GLN A 344 20.78 9.30 28.96
CA GLN A 344 20.00 8.94 30.14
C GLN A 344 20.80 8.05 31.11
N ALA A 345 21.55 7.08 30.60
CA ALA A 345 22.42 6.23 31.41
C ALA A 345 23.53 7.04 32.11
N GLU A 346 24.16 7.98 31.41
CA GLU A 346 25.16 8.89 31.98
C GLU A 346 24.57 9.77 33.09
N ARG A 347 23.38 10.34 32.88
CA ARG A 347 22.67 11.09 33.92
C ARG A 347 22.36 10.25 35.15
N ARG A 348 21.89 9.01 34.97
CA ARG A 348 21.66 8.07 36.09
C ARG A 348 22.95 7.79 36.86
N ALA A 349 24.04 7.48 36.15
CA ALA A 349 25.35 7.24 36.76
C ALA A 349 25.91 8.46 37.50
N GLN A 350 25.62 9.68 37.03
CA GLN A 350 26.03 10.91 37.69
C GLN A 350 25.23 11.16 38.99
N ILE A 351 23.91 10.96 38.95
CA ILE A 351 23.03 11.04 40.14
C ILE A 351 23.47 10.02 41.19
N GLU A 352 23.80 8.80 40.77
CA GLU A 352 24.23 7.73 41.66
C GLU A 352 25.59 8.04 42.30
N ARG A 353 26.54 8.59 41.53
CA ARG A 353 27.82 9.09 42.07
C ARG A 353 27.62 10.24 43.08
N GLN A 354 26.68 11.15 42.83
CA GLN A 354 26.36 12.21 43.79
C GLN A 354 25.72 11.66 45.07
N ARG A 355 24.82 10.67 44.97
CA ARG A 355 24.24 9.98 46.13
C ARG A 355 25.30 9.30 46.97
N GLN A 356 26.17 8.48 46.35
CA GLN A 356 27.27 7.82 47.06
C GLN A 356 28.24 8.83 47.70
N GLY A 357 28.50 9.96 47.01
CA GLY A 357 29.28 11.06 47.59
C GLY A 357 28.61 11.71 48.80
N GLY A 358 27.29 11.90 48.76
CA GLY A 358 26.49 12.42 49.87
C GLY A 358 26.42 11.45 51.06
N GLU A 359 26.23 10.16 50.79
CA GLU A 359 26.23 9.10 51.81
C GLU A 359 27.59 8.97 52.48
N ARG A 360 28.70 9.04 51.73
CA ARG A 360 30.06 9.06 52.32
C ARG A 360 30.26 10.26 53.23
N ARG A 361 29.86 11.48 52.82
CA ARG A 361 29.96 12.67 53.68
C ARG A 361 29.09 12.56 54.94
N GLN A 362 27.88 12.00 54.82
CA GLN A 362 27.04 11.75 55.99
C GLN A 362 27.65 10.70 56.91
N ALA A 363 28.24 9.63 56.38
CA ALA A 363 28.92 8.60 57.17
C ALA A 363 30.14 9.18 57.92
N GLU A 364 30.96 10.00 57.26
CA GLU A 364 32.08 10.71 57.89
C GLU A 364 31.61 11.67 58.98
N GLN A 365 30.52 12.43 58.76
CA GLN A 365 29.93 13.29 59.79
C GLN A 365 29.41 12.50 61.00
N ARG A 366 28.73 11.36 60.78
CA ARG A 366 28.28 10.49 61.88
C ARG A 366 29.46 9.92 62.67
N LEU A 367 30.54 9.54 61.98
CA LEU A 367 31.76 9.05 62.64
C LEU A 367 32.42 10.14 63.48
N ALA A 368 32.50 11.37 62.96
CA ALA A 368 33.04 12.52 63.69
C ALA A 368 32.19 12.90 64.91
N GLN A 369 30.85 12.85 64.80
CA GLN A 369 29.94 13.08 65.92
C GLN A 369 30.04 11.98 66.99
N ALA A 370 30.16 10.71 66.58
CA ALA A 370 30.38 9.59 67.49
C ALA A 370 31.70 9.75 68.27
N GLN A 371 32.78 10.15 67.59
CA GLN A 371 34.06 10.43 68.24
C GLN A 371 34.00 11.63 69.21
N GLN A 372 33.17 12.64 68.93
CA GLN A 372 32.94 13.75 69.87
C GLN A 372 32.12 13.29 71.10
N ALA A 373 31.11 12.45 70.90
CA ALA A 373 30.31 11.88 71.98
C ALA A 373 31.17 11.01 72.92
N ASP A 374 32.02 10.14 72.37
CA ASP A 374 32.95 9.30 73.16
C ASP A 374 33.94 10.14 73.97
N ARG A 375 34.47 11.23 73.39
CA ARG A 375 35.36 12.16 74.13
C ARG A 375 34.63 12.85 75.29
N GLN A 376 33.38 13.28 75.08
CA GLN A 376 32.57 13.87 76.15
C GLN A 376 32.24 12.85 77.24
N GLN A 377 31.98 11.59 76.87
CA GLN A 377 31.68 10.53 77.83
C GLN A 377 32.92 10.16 78.67
N GLN A 378 34.10 10.09 78.05
CA GLN A 378 35.38 9.92 78.78
C GLN A 378 35.69 11.10 79.70
N GLN A 379 35.39 12.34 79.30
CA GLN A 379 35.56 13.51 80.17
C GLN A 379 34.62 13.47 81.39
N ARG A 380 33.35 13.06 81.21
CA ARG A 380 32.41 12.89 82.32
C ARG A 380 32.85 11.79 83.29
N GLN A 381 33.35 10.66 82.79
CA GLN A 381 33.87 9.59 83.64
C GLN A 381 35.11 10.04 84.44
N ARG A 382 36.05 10.76 83.81
CA ARG A 382 37.22 11.32 84.52
C ARG A 382 36.81 12.35 85.58
N ALA A 383 35.81 13.19 85.30
CA ALA A 383 35.29 14.15 86.27
C ALA A 383 34.61 13.47 87.47
N GLN A 384 33.86 12.37 87.24
CA GLN A 384 33.26 11.57 88.31
C GLN A 384 34.32 10.88 89.18
N GLN A 385 35.34 10.28 88.58
CA GLN A 385 36.44 9.67 89.33
C GLN A 385 37.24 10.68 90.17
N GLN A 386 37.45 11.90 89.65
CA GLN A 386 38.07 12.97 90.42
C GLN A 386 37.20 13.48 91.57
N ALA A 387 35.87 13.49 91.41
CA ALA A 387 34.94 13.86 92.47
C ALA A 387 34.93 12.83 93.61
N GLU A 388 34.93 11.53 93.29
CA GLU A 388 35.02 10.44 94.26
C GLU A 388 36.35 10.46 95.03
N GLN A 389 37.47 10.70 94.35
CA GLN A 389 38.77 10.83 95.03
C GLN A 389 38.83 12.03 95.98
N ARG A 390 38.15 13.14 95.67
CA ARG A 390 38.07 14.30 96.57
C ARG A 390 37.20 14.00 97.80
N GLN A 391 36.10 13.26 97.63
CA GLN A 391 35.26 12.83 98.75
C GLN A 391 36.02 11.87 99.71
N GLN A 392 36.77 10.91 99.15
CA GLN A 392 37.58 9.99 99.96
C GLN A 392 38.73 10.69 100.71
N ARG A 393 39.35 11.73 100.14
CA ARG A 393 40.33 12.56 100.85
C ARG A 393 39.69 13.36 101.99
N ALA A 394 38.54 13.98 101.75
CA ALA A 394 37.83 14.75 102.77
C ALA A 394 37.38 13.88 103.97
N GLU A 395 37.00 12.63 103.74
CA GLU A 395 36.68 11.68 104.82
C GLU A 395 37.90 11.24 105.63
N ARG A 396 39.05 11.03 104.97
CA ARG A 396 40.32 10.73 105.66
C ARG A 396 40.76 11.88 106.56
N ASP A 397 40.62 13.12 106.10
CA ASP A 397 40.98 14.31 106.88
C ASP A 397 40.05 14.50 108.09
N ARG A 398 38.74 14.23 107.94
CA ARG A 398 37.78 14.23 109.06
C ARG A 398 38.07 13.15 110.11
N MET A 399 38.54 11.98 109.70
CA MET A 399 38.97 10.92 110.64
C MET A 399 40.27 11.26 111.37
N ALA A 400 41.21 11.95 110.71
CA ALA A 400 42.44 12.43 111.34
C ALA A 400 42.14 13.49 112.43
N GLN A 401 41.28 14.47 112.13
CA GLN A 401 40.87 15.50 113.10
C GLN A 401 40.12 14.93 114.31
N ARG A 402 39.32 13.86 114.13
CA ARG A 402 38.67 13.17 115.25
C ARG A 402 39.65 12.45 116.19
N ARG A 403 40.79 11.96 115.66
CA ARG A 403 41.82 11.30 116.48
C ARG A 403 42.62 12.31 117.31
N GLU A 404 42.96 13.47 116.75
CA GLU A 404 43.64 14.56 117.50
C GLU A 404 42.74 15.12 118.62
N ALA A 405 41.45 15.32 118.35
CA ALA A 405 40.50 15.80 119.36
C ALA A 405 40.30 14.82 120.53
N GLN A 406 40.45 13.51 120.29
CA GLN A 406 40.41 12.49 121.36
C GLN A 406 41.71 12.41 122.17
N GLN A 407 42.87 12.72 121.57
CA GLN A 407 44.14 12.77 122.29
C GLN A 407 44.25 14.02 123.18
N ALA A 408 43.75 15.19 122.73
CA ALA A 408 43.71 16.41 123.54
C ALA A 408 42.80 16.26 124.78
N ARG A 409 41.67 15.56 124.68
CA ARG A 409 40.79 15.29 125.84
C ARG A 409 41.40 14.36 126.88
N ARG A 410 42.35 13.48 126.49
CA ARG A 410 43.05 12.58 127.41
C ARG A 410 44.17 13.28 128.19
N SER A 411 44.83 14.29 127.60
CA SER A 411 45.85 15.09 128.31
C SER A 411 45.23 16.01 129.36
N ASP A 412 44.07 16.63 129.08
CA ASP A 412 43.39 17.51 130.04
C ASP A 412 42.88 16.75 131.28
N GLN A 413 42.39 15.52 131.09
CA GLN A 413 41.98 14.65 132.21
C GLN A 413 43.15 14.21 133.11
N GLN A 414 44.37 14.06 132.56
CA GLN A 414 45.56 13.74 133.35
C GLN A 414 46.08 14.95 134.16
N GLN A 415 45.99 16.16 133.61
CA GLN A 415 46.38 17.38 134.34
C GLN A 415 45.42 17.70 135.48
N GLN A 416 44.10 17.52 135.31
CA GLN A 416 43.13 17.70 136.40
C GLN A 416 43.32 16.71 137.56
N ARG A 417 43.67 15.45 137.28
CA ARG A 417 43.97 14.45 138.32
C ARG A 417 45.24 14.80 139.12
N ARG A 418 46.27 15.35 138.47
CA ARG A 418 47.50 15.80 139.17
C ARG A 418 47.26 17.02 140.05
N ALA A 419 46.42 17.96 139.62
CA ALA A 419 46.05 19.14 140.43
C ALA A 419 45.24 18.77 141.68
N GLN A 420 44.29 17.82 141.58
CA GLN A 420 43.53 17.35 142.74
C GLN A 420 44.38 16.54 143.74
N ALA A 421 45.36 15.77 143.26
CA ALA A 421 46.28 15.03 144.13
C ALA A 421 47.19 15.97 144.95
N GLN A 422 47.64 17.08 144.36
CA GLN A 422 48.47 18.07 145.05
C GLN A 422 47.69 18.86 146.12
N GLN A 423 46.42 19.19 145.87
CA GLN A 423 45.56 19.85 146.87
C GLN A 423 45.26 18.94 148.08
N GLN A 424 45.05 17.64 147.86
CA GLN A 424 44.85 16.69 148.95
C GLN A 424 46.12 16.46 149.79
N ALA A 425 47.32 16.52 149.18
CA ALA A 425 48.59 16.42 149.91
C ALA A 425 48.83 17.64 150.82
N GLN A 426 48.53 18.85 150.36
CA GLN A 426 48.65 20.07 151.17
C GLN A 426 47.67 20.12 152.35
N GLN A 427 46.43 19.63 152.17
CA GLN A 427 45.47 19.56 153.28
C GLN A 427 45.87 18.53 154.36
N ARG A 428 46.52 17.42 153.99
CA ARG A 428 47.05 16.45 154.95
C ARG A 428 48.22 17.03 155.77
N GLN A 429 49.12 17.79 155.15
CA GLN A 429 50.22 18.45 155.85
C GLN A 429 49.71 19.54 156.83
N GLN A 430 48.68 20.30 156.46
CA GLN A 430 48.09 21.31 157.36
C GLN A 430 47.33 20.69 158.55
N ARG A 431 46.71 19.51 158.38
CA ARG A 431 46.08 18.78 159.50
C ARG A 431 47.12 18.18 160.45
N ALA A 432 48.24 17.66 159.94
CA ALA A 432 49.34 17.15 160.77
C ALA A 432 50.03 18.26 161.59
N ALA A 433 50.24 19.44 160.99
CA ALA A 433 50.81 20.59 161.70
C ALA A 433 49.90 21.08 162.85
N ARG A 434 48.57 21.11 162.66
CA ARG A 434 47.61 21.52 163.70
C ARG A 434 47.49 20.51 164.85
N GLN A 435 47.71 19.22 164.60
CA GLN A 435 47.72 18.19 165.66
C GLN A 435 49.01 18.22 166.50
N ALA A 436 50.16 18.57 165.90
CA ALA A 436 51.41 18.75 166.63
C ALA A 436 51.40 19.99 167.56
N THR A 437 50.75 21.09 167.16
CA THR A 437 50.62 22.30 168.02
C THR A 437 49.59 22.12 169.14
N ALA A 438 48.62 21.20 168.99
CA ALA A 438 47.64 20.87 170.03
C ALA A 438 48.21 19.94 171.12
N GLN A 439 49.14 19.03 170.77
CA GLN A 439 49.79 18.14 171.74
C GLN A 439 50.89 18.84 172.56
N GLN A 440 51.58 19.85 172.01
CA GLN A 440 52.58 20.64 172.76
C GLN A 440 51.96 21.64 173.76
N ARG A 441 50.66 21.94 173.68
CA ARG A 441 49.94 22.74 174.68
C ARG A 441 49.37 21.91 175.85
N ALA A 442 49.43 20.58 175.81
CA ALA A 442 48.85 19.71 176.83
C ALA A 442 49.85 19.15 177.87
N THR A 443 51.17 19.35 177.71
CA THR A 443 52.21 18.93 178.66
C THR A 443 52.87 20.07 179.42
N ARG A 444 52.31 21.28 179.35
CA ARG A 444 52.74 22.46 180.14
C ARG A 444 51.88 22.75 181.38
N GLN A 445 51.11 21.76 181.82
CA GLN A 445 50.42 21.77 183.12
C GLN A 445 50.44 20.35 183.73
N ARG A 446 51.62 19.95 184.23
CA ARG A 446 51.79 19.22 185.48
C ARG A 446 53.27 19.11 185.84
#